data_AF-S8DGV9-F1
#
_entry.id   AF-S8DGV9-F1
#
_cell.length_a   1.000
_cell.length_b   1.000
_cell.length_c   1.000
_cell.angle_alpha   90.00
_cell.angle_beta   90.00
_cell.angle_gamma   90.00
#
_symmetry.space_group_name_H-M   'P 1'
#
loop_
_entity.id
_entity.type
_entity.pdbx_description
1 polymer ?
#
loop_
_entity_poly.entity_id
_entity_poly.type
_entity_poly.pdbx_seq_one_letter_code
_entity_poly.pdbx_strand_id
1 'polypeptide(L)'
;MSEDGLAMVAPPNDEVLSKPWLMNTPAELLLFIFEELMPEDLLAIGRCSKALKQYISASCTEPVWHRAFAKAAGLREHLPSASIRPVVFAALICDTGCQGCGCRLPYLDVTHTLWVYRHRYCQACLEERVVALNEGQDNEEAIKAKFGEFERIKREVVEWMEDRRTNRLRWMQREGCIHRLRTFDEAITVALERNYADGDMPLPLDLVQYVEIQTLIGLPPTAQLPVESYLALLPFLIQQWLLDVDVSLRTLADPSWQPGAAPPNPPFNRLAAPDLLFLARSIFLCERCRKTFHAFELLAHPCLHSEHPYRHAVPEDVLPSSDGRLPQIEGSVIDSARLAHYHGRQPWSPAYLCFHGHIADTIIRLCDKDPHTASIAELDFCKARLICRSCSVATRRVLVMDWRAAIDHIFNIHAHDYALLDNAFRKAPFEVSLAARQVERNATNAAHPPIAFIPGWECPRCMYGRLCDWTRNWIVKHMLEAHNIIAVEGSQLPRRRTDVQTARSMPVLLVSKSIIHAQDFDWWEREWIQSNRLRWARVDLKHSGDWSL
;
A
#
# COMPACT_ATOMS: atom_id res chain seq x y z
N MET A 1 20.29 6.21 -45.86
CA MET A 1 19.10 6.39 -46.73
C MET A 1 17.98 5.63 -46.05
N SER A 2 17.06 6.23 -45.29
CA SER A 2 16.43 7.55 -45.34
C SER A 2 16.36 8.17 -43.95
N GLU A 3 16.69 9.46 -43.88
CA GLU A 3 16.46 10.33 -42.73
C GLU A 3 15.08 10.97 -42.90
N ASP A 4 14.11 10.59 -42.07
CA ASP A 4 12.85 11.33 -41.95
C ASP A 4 12.95 12.27 -40.75
N GLY A 5 13.06 13.56 -41.06
CA GLY A 5 13.22 14.64 -40.11
C GLY A 5 11.96 14.90 -39.29
N LEU A 6 12.05 14.64 -37.99
CA LEU A 6 11.18 15.29 -37.00
C LEU A 6 11.55 16.77 -36.94
N ALA A 7 10.80 17.59 -37.66
CA ALA A 7 10.80 19.04 -37.49
C ALA A 7 10.40 19.36 -36.04
N MET A 8 11.36 19.86 -35.26
CA MET A 8 11.07 20.51 -33.99
C MET A 8 10.16 21.70 -34.25
N VAL A 9 8.92 21.61 -33.75
CA VAL A 9 8.00 22.74 -33.68
C VAL A 9 8.68 23.81 -32.85
N ALA A 10 9.01 24.94 -33.47
CA ALA A 10 9.52 26.11 -32.76
C ALA A 10 8.55 26.51 -31.65
N PRO A 11 9.03 26.93 -30.47
CA PRO A 11 8.15 27.47 -29.43
C PRO A 11 7.33 28.63 -30.03
N PRO A 12 6.04 28.74 -29.71
CA PRO A 12 5.22 29.81 -30.24
C PRO A 12 5.84 31.16 -29.84
N ASN A 13 5.94 32.09 -30.80
CA ASN A 13 6.43 33.44 -30.59
C ASN A 13 5.88 34.05 -29.28
N ASP A 14 6.80 34.45 -28.39
CA ASP A 14 6.51 35.11 -27.11
C ASP A 14 5.65 36.39 -27.24
N GLU A 15 5.48 36.93 -28.46
CA GLU A 15 4.57 38.05 -28.72
C GLU A 15 3.08 37.74 -28.49
N VAL A 16 2.64 36.48 -28.60
CA VAL A 16 1.22 36.10 -28.43
C VAL A 16 0.81 36.03 -26.95
N LEU A 17 1.75 35.90 -26.03
CA LEU A 17 1.50 35.86 -24.57
C LEU A 17 1.43 37.26 -23.92
N SER A 18 1.64 38.33 -24.68
CA SER A 18 1.71 39.71 -24.17
C SER A 18 0.33 40.37 -23.92
N LYS A 19 -0.77 39.75 -24.38
CA LYS A 19 -2.14 40.18 -24.04
C LYS A 19 -2.76 39.20 -23.05
N PRO A 20 -3.34 39.66 -21.93
CA PRO A 20 -3.99 38.76 -20.99
C PRO A 20 -5.20 38.12 -21.68
N TRP A 21 -5.05 36.88 -22.15
CA TRP A 21 -6.11 36.08 -22.80
C TRP A 21 -7.39 36.05 -21.97
N LEU A 22 -7.25 36.12 -20.65
CA LEU A 22 -8.33 36.21 -19.68
C LEU A 22 -9.24 37.43 -19.92
N MET A 23 -8.70 38.58 -20.33
CA MET A 23 -9.51 39.79 -20.61
C MET A 23 -10.17 39.77 -22.00
N ASN A 24 -9.76 38.87 -22.89
CA ASN A 24 -10.38 38.64 -24.19
C ASN A 24 -11.40 37.49 -24.15
N THR A 25 -11.57 36.86 -22.99
CA THR A 25 -12.51 35.76 -22.80
C THR A 25 -13.93 36.32 -22.60
N PRO A 26 -14.97 35.76 -23.25
CA PRO A 26 -16.36 36.13 -22.99
C PRO A 26 -16.70 36.12 -21.50
N ALA A 27 -17.49 37.11 -21.06
CA ALA A 27 -17.82 37.31 -19.65
C ALA A 27 -18.47 36.07 -19.01
N GLU A 28 -19.29 35.34 -19.76
CA GLU A 28 -19.98 34.13 -19.31
C GLU A 28 -19.00 33.02 -18.96
N LEU A 29 -17.95 32.84 -19.77
CA LEU A 29 -16.91 31.86 -19.52
C LEU A 29 -16.03 32.26 -18.33
N LEU A 30 -15.76 33.55 -18.15
CA LEU A 30 -15.06 34.05 -16.97
C LEU A 30 -15.86 33.81 -15.69
N LEU A 31 -17.17 34.04 -15.71
CA LEU A 31 -18.04 33.73 -14.58
C LEU A 31 -18.03 32.23 -14.27
N PHE A 32 -18.10 31.37 -15.30
CA PHE A 32 -18.04 29.92 -15.12
C PHE A 32 -16.72 29.47 -14.48
N ILE A 33 -15.58 30.03 -14.93
CA ILE A 33 -14.27 29.76 -14.33
C ILE A 33 -14.23 30.27 -12.89
N PHE A 34 -14.68 31.49 -12.63
CA PHE A 34 -14.63 32.09 -11.30
C PHE A 34 -15.55 31.40 -10.29
N GLU A 35 -16.65 30.82 -10.74
CA GLU A 35 -17.55 30.03 -9.88
C GLU A 35 -16.89 28.77 -9.33
N GLU A 36 -15.82 28.29 -9.99
CA GLU A 36 -15.00 27.16 -9.56
C GLU A 36 -13.89 27.51 -8.57
N LEU A 37 -13.69 28.78 -8.27
CA LEU A 37 -12.58 29.25 -7.43
C LEU A 37 -12.96 29.46 -5.97
N MET A 38 -11.95 29.33 -5.09
CA MET A 38 -12.08 29.69 -3.68
C MET A 38 -12.00 31.22 -3.49
N PRO A 39 -12.54 31.79 -2.39
CA PRO A 39 -12.49 33.23 -2.15
C PRO A 39 -11.07 33.83 -2.17
N GLU A 40 -10.06 33.08 -1.70
CA GLU A 40 -8.65 33.46 -1.75
C GLU A 40 -8.14 33.66 -3.18
N ASP A 41 -8.50 32.73 -4.07
CA ASP A 41 -8.07 32.74 -5.46
C ASP A 41 -8.74 33.87 -6.23
N LEU A 42 -10.03 34.12 -5.97
CA LEU A 42 -10.74 35.27 -6.54
C LEU A 42 -10.09 36.60 -6.13
N LEU A 43 -9.67 36.74 -4.87
CA LEU A 43 -8.91 37.91 -4.44
C LEU A 43 -7.55 37.99 -5.13
N ALA A 44 -6.84 36.87 -5.27
CA ALA A 44 -5.54 36.83 -5.94
C ALA A 44 -5.66 37.25 -7.42
N ILE A 45 -6.66 36.76 -8.15
CA ILE A 45 -6.96 37.17 -9.54
C ILE A 45 -7.28 38.65 -9.60
N GLY A 46 -8.08 39.15 -8.65
CA GLY A 46 -8.36 40.58 -8.54
C GLY A 46 -7.11 41.45 -8.33
N ARG A 47 -6.00 40.89 -7.80
CA ARG A 47 -4.72 41.59 -7.65
C ARG A 47 -3.83 41.52 -8.88
N CYS A 48 -4.09 40.61 -9.83
CA CYS A 48 -3.29 40.47 -11.03
C CYS A 48 -3.43 41.66 -12.00
N SER A 49 -4.58 42.35 -12.03
CA SER A 49 -4.76 43.57 -12.83
C SER A 49 -5.87 44.47 -12.30
N LYS A 50 -5.79 45.77 -12.63
CA LYS A 50 -6.86 46.75 -12.29
C LYS A 50 -8.20 46.37 -12.91
N ALA A 51 -8.19 45.84 -14.14
CA ALA A 51 -9.39 45.44 -14.85
C ALA A 51 -10.07 44.23 -14.20
N LEU A 52 -9.28 43.21 -13.82
CA LEU A 52 -9.79 42.05 -13.08
C LEU A 52 -10.31 42.45 -11.69
N LYS A 53 -9.61 43.34 -10.98
CA LYS A 53 -10.09 43.90 -9.71
C LYS A 53 -11.48 44.52 -9.87
N GLN A 54 -11.65 45.36 -10.88
CA GLN A 54 -12.89 46.07 -11.14
C GLN A 54 -14.01 45.09 -11.51
N TYR A 55 -13.71 44.10 -12.35
CA TYR A 55 -14.65 43.07 -12.75
C TYR A 55 -15.10 42.19 -11.57
N ILE A 56 -14.16 41.65 -10.81
CA ILE A 56 -14.43 40.79 -9.65
C ILE A 56 -15.15 41.55 -8.52
N SER A 57 -14.94 42.86 -8.41
CA SER A 57 -15.59 43.71 -7.41
C SER A 57 -16.95 44.27 -7.85
N ALA A 58 -17.41 43.96 -9.07
CA ALA A 58 -18.69 44.40 -9.60
C ALA A 58 -19.86 43.70 -8.88
N SER A 59 -21.06 44.27 -8.94
CA SER A 59 -22.25 43.63 -8.38
C SER A 59 -22.66 42.37 -9.18
N CYS A 60 -22.36 42.31 -10.47
CA CYS A 60 -22.70 41.16 -11.31
C CYS A 60 -21.92 39.88 -10.95
N THR A 61 -20.79 39.99 -10.25
CA THR A 61 -20.00 38.86 -9.76
C THR A 61 -20.37 38.45 -8.33
N GLU A 62 -21.33 39.10 -7.70
CA GLU A 62 -21.79 38.74 -6.35
C GLU A 62 -22.25 37.28 -6.23
N PRO A 63 -22.99 36.69 -7.20
CA PRO A 63 -23.34 35.27 -7.18
C PRO A 63 -22.12 34.34 -7.23
N VAL A 64 -21.05 34.75 -7.91
CA VAL A 64 -19.79 34.00 -7.99
C VAL A 64 -19.16 33.88 -6.61
N TRP A 65 -19.10 35.00 -5.87
CA TRP A 65 -18.60 35.00 -4.51
C TRP A 65 -19.45 34.13 -3.59
N HIS A 66 -20.77 34.21 -3.68
CA HIS A 66 -21.65 33.33 -2.90
C HIS A 66 -21.39 31.85 -3.19
N ARG A 67 -21.15 31.47 -4.46
CA ARG A 67 -20.76 30.10 -4.81
C ARG A 67 -19.38 29.73 -4.28
N ALA A 68 -18.40 30.64 -4.34
CA ALA A 68 -17.07 30.44 -3.78
C ALA A 68 -17.12 30.23 -2.25
N PHE A 69 -17.90 31.03 -1.53
CA PHE A 69 -18.14 30.86 -0.09
C PHE A 69 -18.94 29.60 0.23
N ALA A 70 -19.90 29.24 -0.62
CA ALA A 70 -20.66 28.01 -0.50
C ALA A 70 -19.81 26.74 -0.72
N LYS A 71 -18.71 26.88 -1.45
CA LYS A 71 -17.68 25.87 -1.66
C LYS A 71 -16.74 25.78 -0.46
N ALA A 72 -16.37 26.90 0.14
CA ALA A 72 -15.62 26.90 1.40
C ALA A 72 -16.47 26.32 2.55
N ALA A 73 -16.18 25.08 2.95
CA ALA A 73 -16.88 24.39 4.03
C ALA A 73 -16.98 25.29 5.28
N GLY A 74 -18.18 25.40 5.86
CA GLY A 74 -18.44 26.17 7.07
C GLY A 74 -18.62 27.69 6.89
N LEU A 75 -18.76 28.22 5.66
CA LEU A 75 -19.05 29.66 5.42
C LEU A 75 -20.46 29.93 4.85
N ARG A 76 -21.16 28.88 4.43
CA ARG A 76 -22.48 28.94 3.77
C ARG A 76 -23.57 29.53 4.67
N GLU A 77 -23.46 29.34 5.98
CA GLU A 77 -24.39 29.84 7.01
C GLU A 77 -24.00 31.23 7.58
N HIS A 78 -22.82 31.74 7.21
CA HIS A 78 -22.17 32.87 7.90
C HIS A 78 -21.86 34.07 6.99
N LEU A 79 -22.37 34.05 5.75
CA LEU A 79 -22.39 35.25 4.91
C LEU A 79 -23.09 36.37 5.70
N PRO A 80 -22.45 37.54 5.88
CA PRO A 80 -23.11 38.66 6.55
C PRO A 80 -24.45 38.95 5.88
N SER A 81 -25.43 39.44 6.65
CA SER A 81 -26.64 40.02 6.06
C SER A 81 -26.29 41.07 4.99
N ALA A 82 -27.29 41.55 4.24
CA ALA A 82 -27.21 42.50 3.13
C ALA A 82 -26.34 43.77 3.33
N SER A 83 -25.79 43.97 4.52
CA SER A 83 -24.91 45.06 4.89
C SER A 83 -23.47 44.98 4.33
N ILE A 84 -22.86 43.81 4.07
CA ILE A 84 -21.46 43.71 3.57
C ILE A 84 -21.40 43.02 2.20
N ARG A 85 -20.70 43.63 1.23
CA ARG A 85 -20.45 43.00 -0.07
C ARG A 85 -19.51 41.80 0.05
N PRO A 86 -19.78 40.67 -0.62
CA PRO A 86 -18.98 39.44 -0.53
C PRO A 86 -17.48 39.62 -0.82
N VAL A 87 -17.10 40.47 -1.78
CA VAL A 87 -15.68 40.78 -2.07
C VAL A 87 -14.97 41.48 -0.90
N VAL A 88 -15.68 42.34 -0.18
CA VAL A 88 -15.13 43.03 1.00
C VAL A 88 -14.99 42.03 2.14
N PHE A 89 -16.02 41.19 2.35
CA PHE A 89 -15.96 40.12 3.33
C PHE A 89 -14.79 39.15 3.05
N ALA A 90 -14.60 38.75 1.80
CA ALA A 90 -13.44 37.95 1.38
C ALA A 90 -12.13 38.64 1.76
N ALA A 91 -11.97 39.92 1.46
CA ALA A 91 -10.75 40.65 1.81
C ALA A 91 -10.51 40.74 3.33
N LEU A 92 -11.57 40.71 4.15
CA LEU A 92 -11.42 40.68 5.61
C LEU A 92 -10.97 39.31 6.13
N ILE A 93 -11.45 38.22 5.53
CA ILE A 93 -11.19 36.87 6.06
C ILE A 93 -10.05 36.13 5.36
N CYS A 94 -9.73 36.47 4.11
CA CYS A 94 -8.76 35.76 3.27
C CYS A 94 -7.48 36.57 2.98
N ASP A 95 -7.50 37.90 3.14
CA ASP A 95 -6.31 38.72 2.87
C ASP A 95 -5.21 38.48 3.92
N THR A 96 -3.96 38.78 3.57
CA THR A 96 -2.82 38.81 4.52
C THR A 96 -2.16 40.19 4.56
N GLY A 97 -2.64 41.16 3.79
CA GLY A 97 -2.17 42.55 3.83
C GLY A 97 -3.00 43.43 4.76
N CYS A 98 -2.35 44.41 5.38
CA CYS A 98 -3.01 45.56 5.97
C CYS A 98 -3.57 46.47 4.86
N GLN A 99 -4.83 46.88 4.97
CA GLN A 99 -5.50 47.72 3.98
C GLN A 99 -5.12 49.21 4.08
N GLY A 100 -4.37 49.60 5.12
CA GLY A 100 -3.79 50.93 5.28
C GLY A 100 -2.42 51.07 4.62
N CYS A 101 -1.43 50.31 5.10
CA CYS A 101 -0.03 50.35 4.64
C CYS A 101 0.29 49.38 3.48
N GLY A 102 -0.52 48.35 3.25
CA GLY A 102 -0.18 47.22 2.36
C GLY A 102 0.81 46.21 2.95
N CYS A 103 1.34 46.46 4.15
CA CYS A 103 2.30 45.60 4.83
C CYS A 103 1.68 44.24 5.21
N ARG A 104 2.48 43.16 5.11
CA ARG A 104 2.03 41.78 5.35
C ARG A 104 1.81 41.58 6.85
N LEU A 105 0.60 41.17 7.22
CA LEU A 105 0.24 40.80 8.58
C LEU A 105 0.77 39.38 8.88
N PRO A 106 1.33 39.15 10.09
CA PRO A 106 2.08 37.94 10.38
C PRO A 106 1.27 36.65 10.24
N TYR A 107 -0.07 36.68 10.36
CA TYR A 107 -0.95 35.53 10.09
C TYR A 107 -2.34 36.00 9.65
N LEU A 108 -3.18 35.05 9.21
CA LEU A 108 -4.64 35.18 9.09
C LEU A 108 -5.24 35.28 10.52
N ASP A 109 -4.84 36.31 11.25
CA ASP A 109 -5.34 36.62 12.58
C ASP A 109 -6.44 37.68 12.48
N VAL A 110 -7.58 37.35 13.09
CA VAL A 110 -8.81 38.15 13.17
C VAL A 110 -8.64 39.36 14.09
N THR A 111 -7.62 39.38 14.96
CA THR A 111 -7.31 40.53 15.83
C THR A 111 -7.00 41.80 15.04
N HIS A 112 -6.47 41.66 13.82
CA HIS A 112 -6.20 42.78 12.91
C HIS A 112 -7.41 43.19 12.05
N THR A 113 -8.54 42.49 12.19
CA THR A 113 -9.78 42.77 11.45
C THR A 113 -10.74 43.57 12.31
N LEU A 114 -10.90 44.83 11.94
CA LEU A 114 -11.91 45.72 12.52
C LEU A 114 -13.25 45.53 11.82
N TRP A 115 -14.04 44.59 12.32
CA TRP A 115 -15.33 44.21 11.74
C TRP A 115 -16.32 45.36 11.57
N VAL A 116 -16.41 46.24 12.58
CA VAL A 116 -17.28 47.43 12.55
C VAL A 116 -16.89 48.37 11.41
N TYR A 117 -15.59 48.57 11.21
CA TYR A 117 -15.06 49.44 10.16
C TYR A 117 -14.88 48.73 8.82
N ARG A 118 -15.03 47.40 8.77
CA ARG A 118 -14.79 46.55 7.60
C ARG A 118 -13.39 46.77 7.03
N HIS A 119 -12.40 46.89 7.92
CA HIS A 119 -11.01 47.10 7.54
C HIS A 119 -10.06 46.14 8.26
N ARG A 120 -8.93 45.83 7.63
CA ARG A 120 -7.78 45.19 8.28
C ARG A 120 -6.63 46.16 8.44
N TYR A 121 -6.18 46.36 9.67
CA TYR A 121 -5.04 47.22 9.97
C TYR A 121 -3.97 46.49 10.77
N CYS A 122 -2.71 46.75 10.42
CA CYS A 122 -1.61 46.50 11.34
C CYS A 122 -1.74 47.43 12.54
N GLN A 123 -1.07 47.11 13.64
CA GLN A 123 -1.16 47.90 14.87
C GLN A 123 -0.87 49.40 14.63
N ALA A 124 0.15 49.71 13.83
CA ALA A 124 0.50 51.09 13.50
C ALA A 124 -0.64 51.82 12.74
N CYS A 125 -1.25 51.19 11.74
CA CYS A 125 -2.37 51.79 11.00
C CYS A 125 -3.65 51.88 11.84
N LEU A 126 -3.83 50.97 12.79
CA LEU A 126 -4.96 51.01 13.72
C LEU A 126 -4.88 52.27 14.59
N GLU A 127 -3.73 52.48 15.24
CA GLU A 127 -3.47 53.64 16.10
C GLU A 127 -3.52 54.96 15.32
N GLU A 128 -3.05 54.97 14.08
CA GLU A 128 -3.06 56.15 13.21
C GLU A 128 -4.47 56.52 12.71
N ARG A 129 -5.27 55.51 12.33
CA ARG A 129 -6.48 55.72 11.51
C ARG A 129 -7.79 55.60 12.28
N VAL A 130 -7.76 55.07 13.50
CA VAL A 130 -8.95 54.90 14.33
C VAL A 130 -8.86 55.86 15.51
N VAL A 131 -9.66 56.93 15.45
CA VAL A 131 -9.79 57.90 16.54
C VAL A 131 -10.86 57.41 17.51
N ALA A 132 -10.57 57.38 18.81
CA ALA A 132 -11.57 57.05 19.83
C ALA A 132 -12.67 58.13 19.81
N LEU A 133 -13.93 57.72 19.63
CA LEU A 133 -15.07 58.61 19.78
C LEU A 133 -15.19 58.99 21.26
N ASN A 134 -15.10 60.27 21.57
CA ASN A 134 -15.57 60.79 22.85
C ASN A 134 -17.10 60.69 22.90
N GLU A 135 -17.61 60.31 24.07
CA GLU A 135 -19.01 60.08 24.42
C GLU A 135 -19.94 61.17 23.87
N GLY A 136 -20.56 60.88 22.72
CA GLY A 136 -21.50 61.75 22.04
C GLY A 136 -22.66 60.93 21.51
N GLN A 137 -23.87 61.32 21.90
CA GLN A 137 -25.13 60.60 21.74
C GLN A 137 -25.44 60.22 20.28
N ASP A 138 -25.11 59.00 19.88
CA ASP A 138 -25.68 58.38 18.68
C ASP A 138 -26.21 56.98 19.02
N ASN A 139 -27.54 56.86 18.96
CA ASN A 139 -28.34 55.65 18.72
C ASN A 139 -27.77 54.32 19.27
N GLU A 140 -27.61 54.26 20.59
CA GLU A 140 -27.02 53.14 21.32
C GLU A 140 -27.67 51.77 21.01
N GLU A 141 -28.98 51.73 20.75
CA GLU A 141 -29.69 50.50 20.38
C GLU A 141 -29.38 50.01 18.95
N ALA A 142 -29.26 50.92 17.99
CA ALA A 142 -28.88 50.58 16.61
C ALA A 142 -27.40 50.15 16.51
N ILE A 143 -26.55 50.74 17.34
CA ILE A 143 -25.17 50.32 17.54
C ILE A 143 -25.15 48.93 18.17
N LYS A 144 -25.86 48.70 19.30
CA LYS A 144 -25.93 47.39 19.97
C LYS A 144 -26.48 46.27 19.07
N ALA A 145 -27.52 46.53 18.27
CA ALA A 145 -28.08 45.53 17.34
C ALA A 145 -27.10 45.15 16.23
N LYS A 146 -26.41 46.12 15.62
CA LYS A 146 -25.34 45.85 14.65
C LYS A 146 -24.17 45.11 15.31
N PHE A 147 -23.74 45.55 16.48
CA PHE A 147 -22.67 44.90 17.25
C PHE A 147 -23.00 43.44 17.60
N GLY A 148 -24.26 43.11 17.92
CA GLY A 148 -24.68 41.74 18.21
C GLY A 148 -24.55 40.79 17.01
N GLU A 149 -24.95 41.22 15.82
CA GLU A 149 -24.75 40.45 14.58
C GLU A 149 -23.26 40.31 14.24
N PHE A 150 -22.47 41.38 14.43
CA PHE A 150 -21.03 41.36 14.20
C PHE A 150 -20.26 40.46 15.17
N GLU A 151 -20.61 40.44 16.46
CA GLU A 151 -19.93 39.55 17.42
C GLU A 151 -20.23 38.07 17.13
N ARG A 152 -21.42 37.75 16.62
CA ARG A 152 -21.72 36.39 16.14
C ARG A 152 -20.87 36.01 14.93
N ILE A 153 -20.86 36.87 13.89
CA ILE A 153 -20.05 36.64 12.67
C ILE A 153 -18.56 36.55 13.03
N LYS A 154 -18.07 37.43 13.89
CA LYS A 154 -16.68 37.43 14.37
C LYS A 154 -16.33 36.12 15.06
N ARG A 155 -17.16 35.62 15.99
CA ARG A 155 -16.92 34.34 16.66
C ARG A 155 -16.85 33.19 15.67
N GLU A 156 -17.83 33.07 14.79
CA GLU A 156 -17.90 31.98 13.80
C GLU A 156 -16.72 32.02 12.81
N VAL A 157 -16.33 33.22 12.37
CA VAL A 157 -15.14 33.40 11.53
C VAL A 157 -13.87 33.07 12.31
N VAL A 158 -13.73 33.47 13.58
CA VAL A 158 -12.58 33.12 14.42
C VAL A 158 -12.46 31.59 14.53
N GLU A 159 -13.56 30.91 14.85
CA GLU A 159 -13.61 29.44 14.95
C GLU A 159 -13.20 28.78 13.64
N TRP A 160 -13.73 29.25 12.50
CA TRP A 160 -13.37 28.76 11.18
C TRP A 160 -11.89 29.01 10.81
N MET A 161 -11.36 30.19 11.14
CA MET A 161 -9.96 30.54 10.86
C MET A 161 -8.99 29.73 11.73
N GLU A 162 -9.33 29.50 13.00
CA GLU A 162 -8.54 28.64 13.90
C GLU A 162 -8.61 27.16 13.50
N ASP A 163 -9.76 26.68 13.03
CA ASP A 163 -9.89 25.33 12.45
C ASP A 163 -8.99 25.19 11.21
N ARG A 164 -9.05 26.13 10.26
CA ARG A 164 -8.17 26.12 9.08
C ARG A 164 -6.70 26.23 9.42
N ARG A 165 -6.35 27.07 10.41
CA ARG A 165 -4.97 27.19 10.90
C ARG A 165 -4.50 25.87 11.47
N THR A 166 -5.31 25.23 12.32
CA THR A 166 -5.02 23.94 12.93
C THR A 166 -4.85 22.87 11.87
N ASN A 167 -5.77 22.78 10.91
CA ASN A 167 -5.70 21.82 9.83
C ASN A 167 -4.44 22.04 8.97
N ARG A 168 -4.13 23.29 8.60
CA ARG A 168 -2.91 23.62 7.85
C ARG A 168 -1.64 23.23 8.60
N LEU A 169 -1.56 23.49 9.91
CA LEU A 169 -0.42 23.10 10.73
C LEU A 169 -0.26 21.57 10.79
N ARG A 170 -1.37 20.83 10.91
CA ARG A 170 -1.37 19.36 10.86
C ARG A 170 -0.89 18.85 9.50
N TRP A 171 -1.28 19.47 8.40
CA TRP A 171 -0.78 19.15 7.06
C TRP A 171 0.71 19.45 6.90
N MET A 172 1.19 20.59 7.39
CA MET A 172 2.62 20.91 7.40
C MET A 172 3.42 19.88 8.22
N GLN A 173 2.86 19.41 9.33
CA GLN A 173 3.44 18.33 10.13
C GLN A 173 3.43 17.00 9.37
N ARG A 174 2.33 16.66 8.69
CA ARG A 174 2.21 15.46 7.87
C ARG A 174 3.27 15.43 6.76
N GLU A 175 3.46 16.54 6.05
CA GLU A 175 4.49 16.65 5.00
C GLU A 175 5.90 16.50 5.59
N GLY A 176 6.17 17.09 6.77
CA GLY A 176 7.42 16.85 7.50
C GLY A 176 7.65 15.37 7.82
N CYS A 177 6.61 14.65 8.26
CA CYS A 177 6.67 13.21 8.48
C CYS A 177 6.96 12.44 7.18
N ILE A 178 6.32 12.79 6.05
CA ILE A 178 6.56 12.15 4.74
C ILE A 178 8.01 12.34 4.29
N HIS A 179 8.58 13.53 4.45
CA HIS A 179 9.99 13.79 4.15
C HIS A 179 10.94 12.91 4.97
N ARG A 180 10.65 12.74 6.26
CA ARG A 180 11.43 11.85 7.14
C ARG A 180 11.25 10.38 6.80
N LEU A 181 10.05 9.95 6.41
CA LEU A 181 9.81 8.59 5.90
C LEU A 181 10.63 8.30 4.64
N ARG A 182 10.78 9.25 3.72
CA ARG A 182 11.70 9.11 2.57
C ARG A 182 13.16 8.95 3.00
N THR A 183 13.59 9.70 4.01
CA THR A 183 14.95 9.58 4.58
C THR A 183 15.14 8.22 5.26
N PHE A 184 14.10 7.69 5.89
CA PHE A 184 14.11 6.36 6.49
C PHE A 184 14.20 5.24 5.43
N ASP A 185 13.46 5.36 4.33
CA ASP A 185 13.57 4.43 3.19
C ASP A 185 14.99 4.44 2.59
N GLU A 186 15.62 5.61 2.51
CA GLU A 186 17.02 5.75 2.09
C GLU A 186 17.97 5.04 3.06
N ALA A 187 17.78 5.18 4.37
CA ALA A 187 18.57 4.45 5.36
C ALA A 187 18.44 2.93 5.21
N ILE A 188 17.23 2.42 4.97
CA ILE A 188 17.01 0.98 4.72
C ILE A 188 17.70 0.55 3.44
N THR A 189 17.62 1.35 2.38
CA THR A 189 18.30 1.08 1.11
C THR A 189 19.82 0.98 1.33
N VAL A 190 20.42 1.93 2.03
CA VAL A 190 21.86 1.90 2.39
C VAL A 190 22.20 0.68 3.24
N ALA A 191 21.34 0.28 4.18
CA ALA A 191 21.56 -0.92 5.00
C ALA A 191 21.52 -2.21 4.17
N LEU A 192 20.57 -2.32 3.23
CA LEU A 192 20.47 -3.45 2.30
C LEU A 192 21.74 -3.59 1.45
N GLU A 193 22.27 -2.47 0.95
CA GLU A 193 23.49 -2.47 0.14
C GLU A 193 24.75 -2.91 0.92
N ARG A 194 24.82 -2.63 2.22
CA ARG A 194 26.00 -2.91 3.05
C ARG A 194 26.07 -4.34 3.55
N ASN A 195 24.95 -4.93 3.97
CA ASN A 195 24.97 -6.09 4.86
C ASN A 195 24.15 -7.29 4.41
N TYR A 196 23.21 -7.14 3.46
CA TYR A 196 22.16 -8.16 3.27
C TYR A 196 21.95 -8.50 1.79
N ALA A 197 22.85 -9.30 1.22
CA ALA A 197 22.65 -9.87 -0.12
C ALA A 197 21.56 -10.97 -0.15
N ASP A 198 21.36 -11.71 0.95
CA ASP A 198 20.62 -12.98 0.91
C ASP A 198 19.46 -13.13 1.93
N GLY A 199 19.22 -12.14 2.80
CA GLY A 199 18.19 -12.22 3.85
C GLY A 199 16.84 -11.62 3.45
N ASP A 200 15.74 -12.20 3.95
CA ASP A 200 14.41 -11.58 3.91
C ASP A 200 14.35 -10.48 4.97
N MET A 201 14.52 -9.24 4.53
CA MET A 201 14.49 -8.06 5.38
C MET A 201 13.06 -7.54 5.56
N PRO A 202 12.70 -7.00 6.74
CA PRO A 202 11.42 -6.33 6.92
C PRO A 202 11.27 -5.19 5.91
N LEU A 203 10.03 -4.87 5.58
CA LEU A 203 9.71 -3.64 4.88
C LEU A 203 9.83 -2.46 5.85
N PRO A 204 10.15 -1.25 5.37
CA PRO A 204 10.18 -0.06 6.22
C PRO A 204 8.89 0.12 7.01
N LEU A 205 7.76 -0.15 6.36
CA LEU A 205 6.43 -0.13 6.97
C LEU A 205 6.33 -1.01 8.22
N ASP A 206 7.02 -2.15 8.25
CA ASP A 206 7.04 -3.07 9.40
C ASP A 206 7.86 -2.50 10.56
N LEU A 207 8.81 -1.61 10.27
CA LEU A 207 9.67 -0.98 11.26
C LEU A 207 9.14 0.39 11.72
N VAL A 208 8.32 1.06 10.92
CA VAL A 208 7.73 2.37 11.25
C VAL A 208 6.79 2.30 12.47
N GLN A 209 6.29 1.11 12.81
CA GLN A 209 5.45 0.92 13.98
C GLN A 209 6.21 1.00 15.32
N TYR A 210 7.55 0.86 15.32
CA TYR A 210 8.34 0.94 16.54
C TYR A 210 8.47 2.38 17.05
N VAL A 211 8.42 2.54 18.38
CA VAL A 211 8.37 3.85 19.04
C VAL A 211 9.60 4.71 18.74
N GLU A 212 10.76 4.09 18.56
CA GLU A 212 12.02 4.74 18.20
C GLU A 212 11.90 5.47 16.86
N ILE A 213 11.31 4.80 15.87
CA ILE A 213 11.08 5.36 14.53
C ILE A 213 9.95 6.38 14.56
N GLN A 214 8.85 6.10 15.27
CA GLN A 214 7.74 7.05 15.42
C GLN A 214 8.19 8.36 16.09
N THR A 215 9.08 8.29 17.08
CA THR A 215 9.65 9.46 17.78
C THR A 215 10.44 10.33 16.80
N LEU A 216 11.29 9.73 15.97
CA LEU A 216 12.05 10.45 14.95
C LEU A 216 11.12 11.06 13.88
N ILE A 217 10.13 10.31 13.39
CA ILE A 217 9.17 10.80 12.39
C ILE A 217 8.30 11.93 12.97
N GLY A 218 7.96 11.88 14.26
CA GLY A 218 7.10 12.85 14.94
C GLY A 218 7.73 14.20 15.25
N LEU A 219 9.03 14.38 14.99
CA LEU A 219 9.74 15.65 15.25
C LEU A 219 9.10 16.85 14.51
N PRO A 220 9.37 18.10 14.94
CA PRO A 220 8.86 19.29 14.25
C PRO A 220 9.24 19.32 12.76
N PRO A 221 8.45 19.98 11.88
CA PRO A 221 8.72 20.01 10.43
C PRO A 221 10.09 20.59 10.06
N THR A 222 10.66 21.45 10.91
CA THR A 222 11.96 22.09 10.72
C THR A 222 13.14 21.20 11.13
N ALA A 223 12.88 20.10 11.85
CA ALA A 223 13.93 19.19 12.28
C ALA A 223 14.48 18.40 11.08
N GLN A 224 15.77 18.53 10.83
CA GLN A 224 16.48 17.73 9.85
C GLN A 224 17.00 16.47 10.53
N LEU A 225 16.75 15.31 9.92
CA LEU A 225 17.29 14.04 10.37
C LEU A 225 18.21 13.49 9.29
N PRO A 226 19.48 13.25 9.61
CA PRO A 226 20.39 12.59 8.69
C PRO A 226 20.08 11.09 8.61
N VAL A 227 20.46 10.46 7.48
CA VAL A 227 20.26 9.02 7.21
C VAL A 227 20.91 8.16 8.30
N GLU A 228 22.04 8.62 8.85
CA GLU A 228 22.82 7.98 9.91
C GLU A 228 22.02 7.76 11.20
N SER A 229 21.08 8.66 11.52
CA SER A 229 20.23 8.53 12.70
C SER A 229 19.35 7.29 12.63
N TYR A 230 18.85 6.95 11.45
CA TYR A 230 18.07 5.74 11.23
C TYR A 230 18.96 4.50 11.13
N LEU A 231 20.07 4.59 10.40
CA LEU A 231 21.02 3.48 10.22
C LEU A 231 21.51 2.90 11.56
N ALA A 232 21.72 3.76 12.57
CA ALA A 232 22.15 3.32 13.90
C ALA A 232 21.11 2.45 14.62
N LEU A 233 19.82 2.60 14.32
CA LEU A 233 18.72 1.88 14.96
C LEU A 233 18.34 0.57 14.23
N LEU A 234 18.55 0.53 12.91
CA LEU A 234 18.07 -0.58 12.06
C LEU A 234 18.49 -1.97 12.55
N PRO A 235 19.76 -2.26 12.93
CA PRO A 235 20.14 -3.61 13.34
C PRO A 235 19.31 -4.14 14.52
N PHE A 236 19.08 -3.29 15.52
CA PHE A 236 18.27 -3.63 16.69
C PHE A 236 16.80 -3.83 16.31
N LEU A 237 16.22 -2.92 15.54
CA LEU A 237 14.81 -2.98 15.15
C LEU A 237 14.50 -4.17 14.23
N ILE A 238 15.40 -4.52 13.32
CA ILE A 238 15.26 -5.70 12.46
C ILE A 238 15.26 -6.97 13.31
N GLN A 239 16.17 -7.06 14.29
CA GLN A 239 16.20 -8.20 15.20
C GLN A 239 14.92 -8.30 16.03
N GLN A 240 14.44 -7.17 16.56
CA GLN A 240 13.19 -7.12 17.32
C GLN A 240 12.01 -7.55 16.46
N TRP A 241 11.91 -7.07 15.22
CA TRP A 241 10.87 -7.49 14.29
C TRP A 241 10.88 -8.99 14.00
N LEU A 242 12.07 -9.57 13.76
CA LEU A 242 12.18 -11.02 13.56
C LEU A 242 11.68 -11.81 14.78
N LEU A 243 11.96 -11.33 16.00
CA LEU A 243 11.46 -11.94 17.23
C LEU A 243 9.93 -11.81 17.35
N ASP A 244 9.37 -10.65 17.04
CA ASP A 244 7.92 -10.41 17.09
C ASP A 244 7.17 -11.31 16.08
N VAL A 245 7.74 -11.50 14.88
CA VAL A 245 7.22 -12.43 13.87
C VAL A 245 7.32 -13.87 14.35
N ASP A 246 8.46 -14.30 14.89
CA ASP A 246 8.65 -15.66 15.43
C ASP A 246 7.62 -15.95 16.55
N VAL A 247 7.47 -15.04 17.51
CA VAL A 247 6.45 -15.10 18.58
C VAL A 247 5.05 -15.25 17.99
N SER A 248 4.72 -14.45 16.98
CA SER A 248 3.41 -14.47 16.33
C SER A 248 3.13 -15.82 15.66
N LEU A 249 4.09 -16.35 14.90
CA LEU A 249 3.96 -17.63 14.21
C LEU A 249 3.91 -18.81 15.18
N ARG A 250 4.67 -18.78 16.28
CA ARG A 250 4.62 -19.80 17.32
C ARG A 250 3.30 -19.82 18.06
N THR A 251 2.78 -18.64 18.39
CA THR A 251 1.47 -18.51 19.04
C THR A 251 0.35 -19.06 18.14
N LEU A 252 0.44 -18.85 16.82
CA LEU A 252 -0.48 -19.48 15.87
C LEU A 252 -0.32 -20.99 15.79
N ALA A 253 0.90 -21.50 15.86
CA ALA A 253 1.18 -22.94 15.76
C ALA A 253 0.80 -23.70 17.04
N ASP A 254 0.99 -23.07 18.19
CA ASP A 254 0.68 -23.60 19.52
C ASP A 254 0.14 -22.46 20.40
N PRO A 255 -1.20 -22.32 20.53
CA PRO A 255 -1.82 -21.30 21.38
C PRO A 255 -1.47 -21.43 22.88
N SER A 256 -0.91 -22.55 23.32
CA SER A 256 -0.46 -22.76 24.71
C SER A 256 0.98 -22.30 24.95
N TRP A 257 1.71 -21.93 23.89
CA TRP A 257 3.09 -21.49 23.96
C TRP A 257 3.22 -20.11 24.64
N GLN A 258 4.22 -19.96 25.51
CA GLN A 258 4.53 -18.70 26.19
C GLN A 258 5.96 -18.23 25.85
N PRO A 259 6.16 -16.93 25.54
CA PRO A 259 7.48 -16.36 25.34
C PRO A 259 8.36 -16.52 26.59
N GLY A 260 9.57 -17.04 26.43
CA GLY A 260 10.55 -17.18 27.53
C GLY A 260 10.29 -18.36 28.48
N ALA A 261 9.24 -19.17 28.28
CA ALA A 261 9.13 -20.45 28.95
C ALA A 261 10.29 -21.35 28.49
N ALA A 262 11.21 -21.69 29.39
CA ALA A 262 12.13 -22.79 29.14
C ALA A 262 11.29 -24.03 28.81
N PRO A 263 11.66 -24.83 27.80
CA PRO A 263 10.92 -26.05 27.50
C PRO A 263 10.78 -26.86 28.80
N PRO A 264 9.57 -27.32 29.16
CA PRO A 264 9.33 -27.99 30.44
C PRO A 264 10.18 -29.27 30.47
N ASN A 265 11.35 -29.18 31.13
CA ASN A 265 12.42 -30.17 31.18
C ASN A 265 12.87 -30.70 29.80
N PRO A 266 14.04 -30.30 29.26
CA PRO A 266 14.66 -31.12 28.23
C PRO A 266 14.96 -32.49 28.86
N PRO A 267 14.42 -33.61 28.37
CA PRO A 267 14.87 -34.91 28.83
C PRO A 267 16.37 -34.96 28.56
N PHE A 268 17.15 -35.02 29.64
CA PHE A 268 18.60 -35.24 29.61
C PHE A 268 18.87 -36.36 28.60
N ASN A 269 19.55 -36.06 27.48
CA ASN A 269 19.91 -36.93 26.35
C ASN A 269 19.10 -36.88 25.03
N ARG A 270 18.45 -35.76 24.67
CA ARG A 270 18.17 -35.51 23.23
C ARG A 270 18.96 -34.30 22.74
N LEU A 271 19.75 -34.50 21.69
CA LEU A 271 20.17 -33.45 20.75
C LEU A 271 19.00 -32.48 20.59
N ALA A 272 19.24 -31.17 20.75
CA ALA A 272 18.21 -30.12 20.80
C ALA A 272 17.05 -30.44 19.84
N ALA A 273 15.84 -30.57 20.40
CA ALA A 273 14.67 -30.87 19.58
C ALA A 273 14.59 -29.88 18.41
N PRO A 274 14.35 -30.36 17.18
CA PRO A 274 14.26 -29.48 16.02
C PRO A 274 13.19 -28.42 16.26
N ASP A 275 13.52 -27.17 15.94
CA ASP A 275 12.63 -26.04 16.15
C ASP A 275 11.33 -26.23 15.35
N LEU A 276 10.20 -26.08 16.03
CA LEU A 276 8.84 -26.27 15.52
C LEU A 276 8.67 -25.60 14.16
N LEU A 277 9.06 -24.34 13.99
CA LEU A 277 8.85 -23.59 12.75
C LEU A 277 9.69 -24.11 11.56
N PHE A 278 10.73 -24.90 11.80
CA PHE A 278 11.58 -25.53 10.78
C PHE A 278 11.17 -26.97 10.44
N LEU A 279 10.21 -27.54 11.18
CA LEU A 279 9.64 -28.85 10.85
C LEU A 279 8.79 -28.76 9.59
N ALA A 280 8.76 -29.84 8.82
CA ALA A 280 7.91 -29.94 7.64
C ALA A 280 6.41 -29.81 7.95
N ARG A 281 6.01 -30.16 9.19
CA ARG A 281 4.62 -29.99 9.64
C ARG A 281 4.20 -28.52 9.76
N SER A 282 5.14 -27.58 9.76
CA SER A 282 4.83 -26.17 10.00
C SER A 282 4.32 -25.50 8.72
N ILE A 283 3.03 -25.72 8.48
CA ILE A 283 2.28 -25.23 7.33
C ILE A 283 1.28 -24.18 7.78
N PHE A 284 1.37 -23.02 7.14
CA PHE A 284 0.45 -21.90 7.30
C PHE A 284 -0.33 -21.70 6.01
N LEU A 285 -1.65 -21.59 6.13
CA LEU A 285 -2.55 -21.22 5.04
C LEU A 285 -2.82 -19.72 5.11
N CYS A 286 -2.56 -19.00 4.02
CA CYS A 286 -3.05 -17.63 3.89
C CYS A 286 -4.51 -17.64 3.45
N GLU A 287 -5.42 -17.13 4.27
CA GLU A 287 -6.86 -17.11 3.98
C GLU A 287 -7.22 -16.23 2.78
N ARG A 288 -6.36 -15.27 2.43
CA ARG A 288 -6.59 -14.32 1.32
C ARG A 288 -6.29 -14.93 -0.04
N CYS A 289 -5.08 -15.45 -0.22
CA CYS A 289 -4.66 -16.03 -1.49
C CYS A 289 -4.86 -17.54 -1.56
N ARG A 290 -5.28 -18.18 -0.46
CA ARG A 290 -5.51 -19.63 -0.32
C ARG A 290 -4.27 -20.49 -0.61
N LYS A 291 -3.07 -19.91 -0.52
CA LYS A 291 -1.80 -20.62 -0.69
C LYS A 291 -1.23 -21.06 0.65
N THR A 292 -0.46 -22.14 0.61
CA THR A 292 0.26 -22.65 1.79
C THR A 292 1.72 -22.24 1.78
N PHE A 293 2.26 -22.00 2.98
CA PHE A 293 3.61 -21.50 3.20
C PHE A 293 4.22 -22.13 4.44
N HIS A 294 5.54 -22.24 4.44
CA HIS A 294 6.35 -22.42 5.64
C HIS A 294 6.70 -21.08 6.29
N ALA A 295 7.11 -21.12 7.56
CA ALA A 295 7.39 -19.92 8.35
C ALA A 295 8.32 -18.92 7.66
N PHE A 296 9.44 -19.39 7.10
CA PHE A 296 10.43 -18.53 6.43
C PHE A 296 9.90 -17.89 5.13
N GLU A 297 8.92 -18.51 4.47
CA GLU A 297 8.32 -18.00 3.22
C GLU A 297 7.32 -16.88 3.50
N LEU A 298 6.83 -16.74 4.74
CA LEU A 298 5.80 -15.75 5.09
C LEU A 298 6.35 -14.32 5.25
N LEU A 299 7.65 -14.16 5.45
CA LEU A 299 8.25 -12.84 5.70
C LEU A 299 8.05 -11.88 4.51
N ALA A 300 8.06 -12.41 3.29
CA ALA A 300 7.89 -11.63 2.06
C ALA A 300 6.46 -11.71 1.48
N HIS A 301 5.50 -12.30 2.20
CA HIS A 301 4.19 -12.61 1.64
C HIS A 301 3.24 -11.38 1.59
N PRO A 302 2.80 -10.90 0.41
CA PRO A 302 2.15 -9.60 0.28
C PRO A 302 0.77 -9.49 0.95
N CYS A 303 0.07 -10.61 1.08
CA CYS A 303 -1.25 -10.63 1.73
C CYS A 303 -1.18 -10.25 3.22
N LEU A 304 0.01 -10.28 3.82
CA LEU A 304 0.25 -9.91 5.21
C LEU A 304 0.48 -8.40 5.41
N HIS A 305 0.51 -7.61 4.33
CA HIS A 305 0.77 -6.16 4.37
C HIS A 305 -0.35 -5.29 3.75
N SER A 306 -1.48 -5.86 3.30
CA SER A 306 -2.57 -5.05 2.73
C SER A 306 -3.89 -5.78 2.67
N GLU A 307 -5.01 -5.06 2.84
CA GLU A 307 -6.34 -5.68 2.87
C GLU A 307 -6.73 -6.44 1.61
N HIS A 308 -6.20 -6.01 0.46
CA HIS A 308 -6.41 -6.64 -0.82
C HIS A 308 -5.26 -6.26 -1.78
N PRO A 309 -4.62 -7.22 -2.49
CA PRO A 309 -3.45 -6.95 -3.34
C PRO A 309 -3.70 -5.99 -4.51
N TYR A 310 -4.97 -5.66 -4.79
CA TYR A 310 -5.39 -4.81 -5.91
C TYR A 310 -6.18 -3.55 -5.51
N ARG A 311 -6.38 -3.31 -4.20
CA ARG A 311 -7.21 -2.18 -3.72
C ARG A 311 -6.34 -1.21 -2.94
N HIS A 312 -5.56 -0.42 -3.67
CA HIS A 312 -4.82 0.72 -3.12
C HIS A 312 -5.72 1.95 -3.23
N ALA A 313 -6.73 2.05 -2.38
CA ALA A 313 -7.36 3.34 -2.17
C ALA A 313 -6.54 4.03 -1.08
N VAL A 314 -5.63 4.93 -1.49
CA VAL A 314 -5.25 6.01 -0.57
C VAL A 314 -6.57 6.68 -0.22
N PRO A 315 -7.00 6.72 1.05
CA PRO A 315 -8.25 7.35 1.40
C PRO A 315 -8.30 8.76 0.79
N GLU A 316 -9.42 9.17 0.18
CA GLU A 316 -9.52 10.43 -0.56
C GLU A 316 -9.16 11.65 0.31
N ASP A 317 -9.36 11.53 1.62
CA ASP A 317 -8.97 12.48 2.67
C ASP A 317 -7.46 12.58 2.92
N VAL A 318 -6.65 11.73 2.31
CA VAL A 318 -5.18 11.73 2.50
C VAL A 318 -4.48 12.52 1.41
N LEU A 319 -5.15 12.91 0.32
CA LEU A 319 -4.57 13.75 -0.73
C LEU A 319 -5.15 15.18 -0.69
N PRO A 320 -4.34 16.21 -0.97
CA PRO A 320 -4.89 17.54 -1.23
C PRO A 320 -5.88 17.44 -2.38
N SER A 321 -7.07 18.00 -2.20
CA SER A 321 -8.05 18.06 -3.27
C SER A 321 -7.50 18.93 -4.41
N SER A 322 -7.91 18.64 -5.65
CA SER A 322 -7.50 19.39 -6.84
C SER A 322 -7.84 20.89 -6.78
N ASP A 323 -8.79 21.28 -5.92
CA ASP A 323 -9.18 22.66 -5.64
C ASP A 323 -8.34 23.34 -4.53
N GLY A 324 -7.25 22.70 -4.10
CA GLY A 324 -6.36 23.22 -3.06
C GLY A 324 -6.92 23.08 -1.64
N ARG A 325 -8.07 22.44 -1.45
CA ARG A 325 -8.55 22.12 -0.09
C ARG A 325 -7.67 21.04 0.54
N LEU A 326 -7.35 21.28 1.79
CA LEU A 326 -6.72 20.31 2.67
C LEU A 326 -7.83 19.57 3.42
N PRO A 327 -8.07 18.28 3.16
CA PRO A 327 -8.99 17.48 3.97
C PRO A 327 -8.63 17.54 5.46
N GLN A 328 -9.57 17.26 6.33
CA GLN A 328 -9.26 17.19 7.76
C GLN A 328 -8.51 15.89 8.05
N ILE A 329 -7.33 15.97 8.69
CA ILE A 329 -6.60 14.77 9.12
C ILE A 329 -7.26 14.24 10.40
N GLU A 330 -8.05 13.18 10.28
CA GLU A 330 -8.62 12.45 11.42
C GLU A 330 -7.53 11.60 12.11
N GLY A 331 -7.41 11.69 13.43
CA GLY A 331 -6.48 10.88 14.22
C GLY A 331 -5.01 11.34 14.20
N SER A 332 -4.09 10.39 14.04
CA SER A 332 -2.64 10.59 14.15
C SER A 332 -2.04 11.13 12.85
N VAL A 333 -1.27 12.23 12.95
CA VAL A 333 -0.56 12.82 11.81
C VAL A 333 0.50 11.86 11.26
N ILE A 334 1.13 11.07 12.13
CA ILE A 334 2.13 10.06 11.73
C ILE A 334 1.46 8.94 10.94
N ASP A 335 0.30 8.46 11.39
CA ASP A 335 -0.43 7.40 10.67
C ASP A 335 -0.94 7.89 9.33
N SER A 336 -1.47 9.13 9.26
CA SER A 336 -1.87 9.74 7.99
C SER A 336 -0.68 9.87 7.02
N ALA A 337 0.49 10.30 7.51
CA ALA A 337 1.72 10.37 6.72
C ALA A 337 2.18 8.97 6.25
N ARG A 338 2.13 7.96 7.12
CA ARG A 338 2.46 6.56 6.81
C ARG A 338 1.55 6.01 5.71
N LEU A 339 0.24 6.18 5.85
CA LEU A 339 -0.75 5.72 4.86
C LEU A 339 -0.55 6.43 3.52
N ALA A 340 -0.27 7.73 3.52
CA ALA A 340 0.04 8.47 2.31
C ALA A 340 1.30 7.93 1.61
N HIS A 341 2.39 7.82 2.37
CA HIS A 341 3.71 7.46 1.86
C HIS A 341 3.78 6.01 1.37
N TYR A 342 3.13 5.07 2.07
CA TYR A 342 3.10 3.65 1.70
C TYR A 342 1.81 3.23 0.99
N HIS A 343 1.06 4.17 0.38
CA HIS A 343 -0.12 3.89 -0.43
C HIS A 343 -1.19 3.01 0.26
N GLY A 344 -1.49 3.30 1.52
CA GLY A 344 -2.50 2.62 2.32
C GLY A 344 -2.12 1.22 2.82
N ARG A 345 -0.87 0.78 2.61
CA ARG A 345 -0.39 -0.52 3.08
C ARG A 345 -0.25 -0.56 4.60
N GLN A 346 -0.38 -1.75 5.17
CA GLN A 346 -0.28 -2.02 6.59
C GLN A 346 0.98 -2.83 6.94
N PRO A 347 1.53 -2.70 8.16
CA PRO A 347 2.62 -3.54 8.63
C PRO A 347 2.27 -5.02 8.54
N TRP A 348 3.30 -5.86 8.49
CA TRP A 348 3.17 -7.30 8.53
C TRP A 348 2.25 -7.73 9.66
N SER A 349 1.27 -8.58 9.36
CA SER A 349 0.33 -9.08 10.35
C SER A 349 -0.01 -10.56 10.10
N PRO A 350 -0.06 -11.37 11.16
CA PRO A 350 -0.45 -12.78 11.06
C PRO A 350 -1.97 -12.97 10.95
N ALA A 351 -2.76 -11.89 10.92
CA ALA A 351 -4.23 -11.93 11.05
C ALA A 351 -4.96 -12.80 10.01
N TYR A 352 -4.32 -13.07 8.87
CA TYR A 352 -4.89 -13.88 7.77
C TYR A 352 -4.21 -15.23 7.60
N LEU A 353 -3.48 -15.68 8.64
CA LEU A 353 -2.79 -16.95 8.65
C LEU A 353 -3.52 -17.94 9.54
N CYS A 354 -3.69 -19.16 9.03
CA CYS A 354 -4.15 -20.30 9.80
C CYS A 354 -3.07 -21.38 9.82
N PHE A 355 -2.76 -21.90 11.00
CA PHE A 355 -1.84 -23.03 11.13
C PHE A 355 -2.56 -24.36 10.89
N HIS A 356 -2.01 -25.21 10.03
CA HIS A 356 -2.61 -26.50 9.67
C HIS A 356 -1.62 -27.68 9.76
N GLY A 357 -0.87 -27.75 10.86
CA GLY A 357 0.12 -28.83 11.01
C GLY A 357 -0.46 -30.25 11.01
N HIS A 358 -1.70 -30.45 11.47
CA HIS A 358 -2.34 -31.77 11.48
C HIS A 358 -2.56 -32.36 10.07
N ILE A 359 -2.80 -31.51 9.06
CA ILE A 359 -2.95 -31.95 7.66
C ILE A 359 -1.60 -32.45 7.13
N ALA A 360 -0.54 -31.73 7.45
CA ALA A 360 0.81 -32.12 7.09
C ALA A 360 1.19 -33.45 7.77
N ASP A 361 0.78 -33.68 9.03
CA ASP A 361 1.11 -34.91 9.76
C ASP A 361 0.72 -36.18 9.01
N THR A 362 -0.48 -36.23 8.42
CA THR A 362 -0.95 -37.39 7.64
C THR A 362 -0.09 -37.60 6.38
N ILE A 363 0.22 -36.52 5.66
CA ILE A 363 1.07 -36.56 4.45
C ILE A 363 2.49 -37.00 4.79
N ILE A 364 3.06 -36.49 5.87
CA ILE A 364 4.42 -36.81 6.32
C ILE A 364 4.52 -38.29 6.72
N ARG A 365 3.51 -38.83 7.42
CA ARG A 365 3.44 -40.27 7.74
C ARG A 365 3.38 -41.14 6.50
N LEU A 366 2.64 -40.74 5.46
CA LEU A 366 2.59 -41.46 4.17
C LEU A 366 3.94 -41.47 3.43
N CYS A 367 4.83 -40.53 3.75
CA CYS A 367 6.21 -40.48 3.28
C CYS A 367 7.18 -41.32 4.16
N ASP A 368 6.67 -42.13 5.09
CA ASP A 368 7.43 -42.89 6.10
C ASP A 368 8.32 -42.00 6.98
N LYS A 369 7.87 -40.79 7.29
CA LYS A 369 8.56 -39.85 8.17
C LYS A 369 7.75 -39.57 9.42
N ASP A 370 8.42 -39.17 10.50
CA ASP A 370 7.77 -38.75 11.73
C ASP A 370 7.48 -37.23 11.67
N PRO A 371 6.21 -36.81 11.75
CA PRO A 371 5.85 -35.39 11.66
C PRO A 371 6.47 -34.49 12.72
N HIS A 372 6.85 -35.05 13.87
CA HIS A 372 7.42 -34.28 14.97
C HIS A 372 8.93 -34.07 14.86
N THR A 373 9.59 -34.71 13.89
CA THR A 373 11.04 -34.64 13.71
C THR A 373 11.47 -34.39 12.27
N ALA A 374 10.59 -34.66 11.30
CA ALA A 374 10.87 -34.49 9.88
C ALA A 374 11.10 -33.02 9.52
N SER A 375 12.29 -32.75 8.99
CA SER A 375 12.64 -31.45 8.40
C SER A 375 12.08 -31.31 6.98
N ILE A 376 11.95 -30.07 6.53
CA ILE A 376 11.55 -29.72 5.16
C ILE A 376 12.51 -30.37 4.14
N ALA A 377 13.81 -30.25 4.36
CA ALA A 377 14.83 -30.80 3.48
C ALA A 377 14.72 -32.34 3.34
N GLU A 378 14.46 -33.07 4.44
CA GLU A 378 14.30 -34.53 4.38
C GLU A 378 13.14 -34.98 3.51
N LEU A 379 12.02 -34.24 3.52
CA LEU A 379 10.89 -34.53 2.64
C LEU A 379 11.13 -34.10 1.20
N ASP A 380 11.90 -33.05 0.97
CA ASP A 380 12.29 -32.63 -0.37
C ASP A 380 13.17 -33.66 -1.09
N PHE A 381 14.04 -34.32 -0.32
CA PHE A 381 14.80 -35.46 -0.81
C PHE A 381 14.00 -36.77 -0.80
N CYS A 382 12.78 -36.77 -0.26
CA CYS A 382 11.95 -37.96 -0.22
C CYS A 382 11.45 -38.32 -1.63
N LYS A 383 11.72 -39.58 -2.00
CA LYS A 383 11.32 -40.15 -3.29
C LYS A 383 9.88 -40.67 -3.30
N ALA A 384 9.19 -40.61 -2.17
CA ALA A 384 7.79 -41.01 -2.08
C ALA A 384 6.94 -40.12 -3.00
N ARG A 385 5.90 -40.72 -3.57
CA ARG A 385 4.84 -40.01 -4.27
C ARG A 385 3.51 -40.39 -3.65
N LEU A 386 2.56 -39.48 -3.73
CA LEU A 386 1.25 -39.57 -3.13
C LEU A 386 0.20 -39.56 -4.23
N ILE A 387 -0.88 -40.29 -4.03
CA ILE A 387 -2.03 -40.36 -4.93
C ILE A 387 -3.22 -39.77 -4.20
N CYS A 388 -3.88 -38.79 -4.82
CA CYS A 388 -5.19 -38.34 -4.35
C CYS A 388 -6.25 -39.38 -4.73
N ARG A 389 -6.99 -39.91 -3.75
CA ARG A 389 -8.00 -40.96 -3.97
C ARG A 389 -9.22 -40.45 -4.72
N SER A 390 -9.68 -39.24 -4.42
CA SER A 390 -10.90 -38.65 -5.01
C SER A 390 -10.67 -38.10 -6.42
N CYS A 391 -9.46 -37.63 -6.73
CA CYS A 391 -9.11 -37.14 -8.07
C CYS A 391 -8.61 -38.25 -9.01
N SER A 392 -8.31 -39.44 -8.48
CA SER A 392 -7.90 -40.61 -9.27
C SER A 392 -9.08 -41.53 -9.56
N VAL A 393 -9.08 -42.18 -10.71
CA VAL A 393 -10.11 -43.14 -11.12
C VAL A 393 -9.41 -44.45 -11.45
N ALA A 394 -9.76 -45.50 -10.71
CA ALA A 394 -9.18 -46.82 -10.87
C ALA A 394 -9.13 -47.24 -12.34
N THR A 395 -7.98 -47.75 -12.79
CA THR A 395 -7.72 -48.23 -14.16
C THR A 395 -7.80 -47.17 -15.27
N ARG A 396 -8.22 -45.94 -14.97
CA ARG A 396 -8.38 -44.85 -15.95
C ARG A 396 -7.31 -43.77 -15.79
N ARG A 397 -7.20 -43.16 -14.61
CA ARG A 397 -6.27 -42.08 -14.32
C ARG A 397 -5.78 -42.09 -12.87
N VAL A 398 -4.57 -41.61 -12.67
CA VAL A 398 -3.97 -41.44 -11.35
C VAL A 398 -3.33 -40.07 -11.28
N LEU A 399 -3.75 -39.27 -10.29
CA LEU A 399 -3.15 -37.97 -9.99
C LEU A 399 -2.06 -38.18 -8.94
N VAL A 400 -0.80 -38.05 -9.36
CA VAL A 400 0.38 -38.36 -8.55
C VAL A 400 1.10 -37.06 -8.18
N MET A 401 1.62 -36.95 -6.97
CA MET A 401 2.25 -35.74 -6.47
C MET A 401 3.38 -36.04 -5.48
N ASP A 402 4.24 -35.06 -5.22
CA ASP A 402 5.09 -35.07 -4.03
C ASP A 402 4.35 -34.49 -2.81
N TRP A 403 5.05 -34.40 -1.68
CA TRP A 403 4.47 -33.99 -0.41
C TRP A 403 3.97 -32.54 -0.42
N ARG A 404 4.71 -31.61 -1.04
CA ARG A 404 4.28 -30.20 -1.14
C ARG A 404 3.06 -30.05 -2.04
N ALA A 405 3.02 -30.72 -3.18
CA ALA A 405 1.82 -30.67 -4.02
C ALA A 405 0.63 -31.32 -3.35
N ALA A 406 0.82 -32.35 -2.53
CA ALA A 406 -0.27 -32.95 -1.77
C ALA A 406 -0.89 -31.97 -0.79
N ILE A 407 -0.05 -31.22 -0.07
CA ILE A 407 -0.52 -30.15 0.82
C ILE A 407 -1.26 -29.08 0.01
N ASP A 408 -0.65 -28.52 -1.04
CA ASP A 408 -1.34 -27.50 -1.85
C ASP A 408 -2.64 -28.03 -2.48
N HIS A 409 -2.64 -29.27 -2.96
CA HIS A 409 -3.80 -29.89 -3.59
C HIS A 409 -4.98 -30.01 -2.63
N ILE A 410 -4.74 -30.44 -1.38
CA ILE A 410 -5.83 -30.63 -0.43
C ILE A 410 -6.51 -29.30 -0.05
N PHE A 411 -5.75 -28.23 0.11
CA PHE A 411 -6.32 -26.90 0.40
C PHE A 411 -7.02 -26.23 -0.78
N ASN A 412 -6.60 -26.52 -2.01
CA ASN A 412 -7.14 -25.88 -3.21
C ASN A 412 -8.31 -26.66 -3.83
N ILE A 413 -8.30 -28.00 -3.74
CA ILE A 413 -9.28 -28.87 -4.39
C ILE A 413 -10.26 -29.47 -3.37
N HIS A 414 -9.81 -29.74 -2.15
CA HIS A 414 -10.61 -30.39 -1.10
C HIS A 414 -10.89 -29.48 0.10
N ALA A 415 -10.83 -28.16 -0.10
CA ALA A 415 -11.04 -27.14 0.93
C ALA A 415 -12.34 -27.27 1.73
N HIS A 416 -13.36 -27.93 1.17
CA HIS A 416 -14.68 -28.08 1.78
C HIS A 416 -14.90 -29.46 2.41
N ASP A 417 -13.94 -30.37 2.30
CA ASP A 417 -14.10 -31.79 2.65
C ASP A 417 -13.01 -32.26 3.63
N TYR A 418 -12.81 -31.49 4.70
CA TYR A 418 -11.81 -31.82 5.72
C TYR A 418 -12.10 -33.13 6.45
N ALA A 419 -13.33 -33.64 6.41
CA ALA A 419 -13.69 -34.94 6.96
C ALA A 419 -12.98 -36.10 6.24
N LEU A 420 -12.51 -35.90 5.00
CA LEU A 420 -11.80 -36.92 4.23
C LEU A 420 -10.28 -36.86 4.35
N LEU A 421 -9.69 -35.92 5.11
CA LEU A 421 -8.24 -35.72 5.20
C LEU A 421 -7.46 -37.01 5.49
N ASP A 422 -7.94 -37.83 6.45
CA ASP A 422 -7.25 -39.04 6.89
C ASP A 422 -7.17 -40.13 5.81
N ASN A 423 -8.04 -40.06 4.81
CA ASN A 423 -8.11 -41.02 3.71
C ASN A 423 -7.95 -40.39 2.33
N ALA A 424 -7.75 -39.07 2.22
CA ALA A 424 -7.68 -38.36 0.95
C ALA A 424 -6.49 -38.82 0.10
N PHE A 425 -5.39 -39.18 0.76
CA PHE A 425 -4.16 -39.62 0.10
C PHE A 425 -3.81 -41.06 0.41
N ARG A 426 -3.01 -41.64 -0.48
CA ARG A 426 -2.24 -42.85 -0.21
C ARG A 426 -0.87 -42.75 -0.86
N LYS A 427 0.06 -43.56 -0.39
CA LYS A 427 1.37 -43.69 -1.02
C LYS A 427 1.24 -44.38 -2.39
N ALA A 428 1.89 -43.81 -3.40
CA ALA A 428 1.94 -44.37 -4.73
C ALA A 428 2.81 -45.63 -4.75
N PRO A 429 2.40 -46.70 -5.47
CA PRO A 429 3.28 -47.83 -5.73
C PRO A 429 4.57 -47.41 -6.44
N PHE A 430 5.59 -48.26 -6.37
CA PHE A 430 6.92 -47.96 -6.93
C PHE A 430 6.86 -47.62 -8.42
N GLU A 431 6.14 -48.41 -9.22
CA GLU A 431 6.03 -48.19 -10.67
C GLU A 431 5.34 -46.87 -11.03
N VAL A 432 4.27 -46.54 -10.31
CA VAL A 432 3.55 -45.26 -10.47
C VAL A 432 4.46 -44.08 -10.08
N SER A 433 5.20 -44.21 -8.98
CA SER A 433 6.17 -43.21 -8.53
C SER A 433 7.33 -43.03 -9.52
N LEU A 434 7.81 -44.13 -10.13
CA LEU A 434 8.86 -44.09 -11.14
C LEU A 434 8.38 -43.40 -12.42
N ALA A 435 7.18 -43.75 -12.89
CA ALA A 435 6.56 -43.12 -14.05
C ALA A 435 6.35 -41.61 -13.83
N ALA A 436 5.78 -41.22 -12.69
CA ALA A 436 5.58 -39.81 -12.36
C ALA A 436 6.90 -39.03 -12.36
N ARG A 437 7.95 -39.56 -11.73
CA ARG A 437 9.29 -38.95 -11.74
C ARG A 437 9.94 -38.87 -13.12
N GLN A 438 9.63 -39.79 -14.03
CA GLN A 438 10.09 -39.68 -15.41
C GLN A 438 9.39 -38.53 -16.12
N VAL A 439 8.08 -38.36 -15.92
CA VAL A 439 7.33 -37.22 -16.46
C VAL A 439 7.85 -35.91 -15.90
N GLU A 440 8.08 -35.81 -14.58
CA GLU A 440 8.66 -34.64 -13.94
C GLU A 440 10.01 -34.27 -14.57
N ARG A 441 10.93 -35.23 -14.71
CA ARG A 441 12.25 -35.00 -15.35
C ARG A 441 12.11 -34.55 -16.80
N ASN A 442 11.23 -35.18 -17.57
CA ASN A 442 10.97 -34.79 -18.95
C ASN A 442 10.41 -33.37 -19.02
N ALA A 443 9.49 -33.02 -18.11
CA ALA A 443 8.91 -31.69 -18.03
C ALA A 443 9.95 -30.63 -17.66
N THR A 444 10.82 -30.90 -16.68
CA THR A 444 11.91 -29.99 -16.30
C THR A 444 12.89 -29.78 -17.46
N ASN A 445 13.20 -30.82 -18.22
CA ASN A 445 14.10 -30.73 -19.38
C ASN A 445 13.44 -30.03 -20.59
N ALA A 446 12.12 -30.20 -20.77
CA ALA A 446 11.38 -29.61 -21.88
C ALA A 446 10.89 -28.17 -21.59
N ALA A 447 10.77 -27.80 -20.30
CA ALA A 447 10.21 -26.55 -19.84
C ALA A 447 11.24 -25.75 -19.04
N HIS A 448 11.98 -24.89 -19.72
CA HIS A 448 12.05 -23.55 -19.19
C HIS A 448 10.82 -22.82 -19.75
N PRO A 449 9.69 -22.71 -19.00
CA PRO A 449 8.81 -21.59 -19.29
C PRO A 449 9.72 -20.36 -19.32
N PRO A 450 9.59 -19.44 -20.30
CA PRO A 450 10.45 -18.28 -20.34
C PRO A 450 10.39 -17.64 -18.97
N ILE A 451 11.51 -17.64 -18.24
CA ILE A 451 11.62 -17.18 -16.84
C ILE A 451 10.94 -15.81 -16.68
N ALA A 452 10.92 -15.04 -17.78
CA ALA A 452 10.18 -13.82 -18.04
C ALA A 452 8.70 -13.75 -17.60
N PHE A 453 7.95 -14.85 -17.43
CA PHE A 453 6.50 -14.80 -17.12
C PHE A 453 6.11 -15.29 -15.72
N ILE A 454 7.04 -15.80 -14.92
CA ILE A 454 6.73 -16.24 -13.56
C ILE A 454 6.63 -14.98 -12.67
N PRO A 455 5.49 -14.72 -12.01
CA PRO A 455 5.34 -13.58 -11.11
C PRO A 455 6.14 -13.76 -9.81
N GLY A 456 6.33 -12.65 -9.10
CA GLY A 456 6.97 -12.56 -7.78
C GLY A 456 8.50 -12.46 -7.83
N TRP A 457 8.98 -11.71 -8.81
CA TRP A 457 10.32 -11.13 -8.75
C TRP A 457 10.27 -9.81 -7.99
N GLU A 458 11.34 -9.49 -7.27
CA GLU A 458 11.51 -8.26 -6.52
C GLU A 458 12.82 -7.55 -6.89
N CYS A 459 12.81 -6.22 -6.72
CA CYS A 459 14.01 -5.42 -6.84
C CYS A 459 14.83 -5.58 -5.56
N PRO A 460 16.13 -5.90 -5.62
CA PRO A 460 16.97 -5.97 -4.43
C PRO A 460 17.31 -4.58 -3.86
N ARG A 461 17.09 -3.51 -4.64
CA ARG A 461 17.56 -2.14 -4.35
C ARG A 461 16.48 -1.20 -3.83
N CYS A 462 15.22 -1.62 -3.89
CA CYS A 462 14.13 -0.84 -3.32
C CYS A 462 12.98 -1.78 -2.94
N MET A 463 12.06 -1.30 -2.11
CA MET A 463 10.89 -2.11 -1.76
C MET A 463 9.86 -2.23 -2.88
N TYR A 464 10.00 -1.48 -3.98
CA TYR A 464 9.10 -1.60 -5.11
C TYR A 464 9.26 -2.99 -5.75
N GLY A 465 8.17 -3.78 -5.71
CA GLY A 465 8.11 -5.14 -6.23
C GLY A 465 8.01 -6.24 -5.16
N ARG A 466 8.41 -6.00 -3.89
CA ARG A 466 8.28 -7.01 -2.82
C ARG A 466 6.82 -7.41 -2.55
N LEU A 467 5.92 -6.44 -2.75
CA LEU A 467 4.49 -6.58 -2.47
C LEU A 467 3.62 -6.68 -3.73
N CYS A 468 4.23 -6.89 -4.90
CA CYS A 468 3.52 -6.97 -6.16
C CYS A 468 3.92 -8.25 -6.90
N ASP A 469 2.96 -8.88 -7.59
CA ASP A 469 3.22 -10.06 -8.42
C ASP A 469 3.80 -9.64 -9.78
N TRP A 470 5.01 -9.07 -9.77
CA TRP A 470 5.69 -8.62 -10.99
C TRP A 470 6.50 -9.74 -11.64
N THR A 471 6.56 -9.71 -12.96
CA THR A 471 7.38 -10.62 -13.73
C THR A 471 8.83 -10.16 -13.79
N ARG A 472 9.76 -11.07 -14.09
CA ARG A 472 11.19 -10.74 -14.21
C ARG A 472 11.45 -9.58 -15.17
N ASN A 473 10.80 -9.56 -16.33
CA ASN A 473 10.98 -8.50 -17.33
C ASN A 473 10.57 -7.14 -16.80
N TRP A 474 9.48 -7.09 -16.02
CA TRP A 474 9.01 -5.86 -15.41
C TRP A 474 10.00 -5.35 -14.37
N ILE A 475 10.53 -6.24 -13.51
CA ILE A 475 11.56 -5.86 -12.54
C ILE A 475 12.84 -5.39 -13.22
N VAL A 476 13.31 -6.07 -14.28
CA VAL A 476 14.50 -5.64 -15.03
C VAL A 476 14.31 -4.24 -15.61
N LYS A 477 13.13 -3.96 -16.18
CA LYS A 477 12.77 -2.63 -16.66
C LYS A 477 12.77 -1.61 -15.53
N HIS A 478 12.15 -1.93 -14.39
CA HIS A 478 12.13 -1.09 -13.21
C HIS A 478 13.54 -0.80 -12.66
N MET A 479 14.41 -1.80 -12.57
CA MET A 479 15.79 -1.63 -12.12
C MET A 479 16.57 -0.68 -13.02
N LEU A 480 16.34 -0.74 -14.33
CA LEU A 480 16.95 0.20 -15.27
C LEU A 480 16.38 1.61 -15.10
N GLU A 481 15.07 1.77 -15.06
CA GLU A 481 14.41 3.09 -15.04
C GLU A 481 14.55 3.81 -13.69
N ALA A 482 14.44 3.08 -12.57
CA ALA A 482 14.42 3.65 -11.22
C ALA A 482 15.80 3.67 -10.55
N HIS A 483 16.71 2.77 -10.93
CA HIS A 483 18.02 2.64 -10.29
C HIS A 483 19.20 2.73 -11.26
N ASN A 484 18.95 2.89 -12.56
CA ASN A 484 19.98 2.87 -13.59
C ASN A 484 20.86 1.60 -13.55
N ILE A 485 20.27 0.47 -13.16
CA ILE A 485 20.96 -0.82 -13.07
C ILE A 485 20.64 -1.63 -14.33
N ILE A 486 21.67 -1.83 -15.14
CA ILE A 486 21.61 -2.75 -16.28
C ILE A 486 21.83 -4.15 -15.73
N ALA A 487 20.80 -4.99 -15.75
CA ALA A 487 20.92 -6.39 -15.36
C ALA A 487 21.76 -7.15 -16.40
N VAL A 488 23.08 -7.16 -16.22
CA VAL A 488 24.01 -7.99 -17.00
C VAL A 488 24.00 -9.41 -16.43
N GLU A 489 24.05 -10.43 -17.27
CA GLU A 489 24.20 -11.82 -16.84
C GLU A 489 25.40 -11.94 -15.86
N GLY A 490 25.12 -12.27 -14.59
CA GLY A 490 26.12 -12.40 -13.53
C GLY A 490 26.25 -11.22 -12.55
N SER A 491 25.62 -10.07 -12.82
CA SER A 491 25.50 -8.93 -11.88
C SER A 491 24.17 -8.97 -11.12
N GLN A 492 24.07 -8.36 -9.93
CA GLN A 492 22.90 -8.37 -9.01
C GLN A 492 21.56 -8.52 -9.75
N LEU A 493 21.13 -9.76 -9.91
CA LEU A 493 19.95 -10.11 -10.69
C LEU A 493 18.69 -9.68 -9.91
N PRO A 494 17.56 -9.43 -10.60
CA PRO A 494 16.27 -9.40 -9.94
C PRO A 494 16.17 -10.62 -9.01
N ARG A 495 15.78 -10.42 -7.76
CA ARG A 495 15.68 -11.50 -6.77
C ARG A 495 14.31 -12.16 -6.92
N ARG A 496 14.26 -13.48 -6.79
CA ARG A 496 12.97 -14.18 -6.68
C ARG A 496 12.57 -14.19 -5.21
N ARG A 497 11.34 -13.77 -4.91
CA ARG A 497 10.82 -13.79 -3.53
C ARG A 497 10.76 -15.21 -3.00
N THR A 498 10.98 -15.37 -1.71
CA THR A 498 10.96 -16.68 -1.02
C THR A 498 9.57 -17.29 -0.95
N ASP A 499 8.52 -16.45 -0.89
CA ASP A 499 7.11 -16.86 -0.94
C ASP A 499 6.66 -17.36 -2.31
N VAL A 500 7.42 -17.05 -3.37
CA VAL A 500 7.17 -17.60 -4.70
C VAL A 500 7.71 -19.00 -4.73
N GLN A 501 6.83 -19.92 -4.30
CA GLN A 501 6.99 -21.36 -4.46
C GLN A 501 7.70 -21.63 -5.80
N THR A 502 8.89 -22.23 -5.73
CA THR A 502 9.64 -22.68 -6.90
C THR A 502 8.67 -23.43 -7.80
N ALA A 503 8.63 -23.08 -9.10
CA ALA A 503 7.62 -23.52 -10.07
C ALA A 503 7.12 -24.92 -9.69
N ARG A 504 5.92 -24.93 -9.07
CA ARG A 504 5.48 -25.95 -8.11
C ARG A 504 5.95 -27.34 -8.51
N SER A 505 6.20 -28.18 -7.51
CA SER A 505 5.89 -29.59 -7.71
C SER A 505 4.40 -29.69 -8.04
N MET A 506 4.02 -29.46 -9.29
CA MET A 506 2.65 -29.65 -9.75
C MET A 506 2.38 -31.15 -9.85
N PRO A 507 1.15 -31.59 -9.57
CA PRO A 507 0.77 -32.97 -9.76
C PRO A 507 1.05 -33.44 -11.20
N VAL A 508 1.36 -34.72 -11.33
CA VAL A 508 1.50 -35.44 -12.58
C VAL A 508 0.23 -36.23 -12.83
N LEU A 509 -0.38 -36.06 -13.99
CA LEU A 509 -1.52 -36.86 -14.41
C LEU A 509 -1.03 -38.08 -15.21
N LEU A 510 -1.21 -39.27 -14.66
CA LEU A 510 -0.95 -40.52 -15.37
C LEU A 510 -2.26 -41.10 -15.88
N VAL A 511 -2.37 -41.31 -17.19
CA VAL A 511 -3.59 -41.82 -17.83
C VAL A 511 -3.34 -43.21 -18.39
N SER A 512 -4.36 -44.08 -18.38
CA SER A 512 -4.27 -45.41 -18.95
C SER A 512 -3.92 -45.38 -20.44
N LYS A 513 -3.04 -46.29 -20.87
CA LYS A 513 -2.77 -46.56 -22.29
C LYS A 513 -4.01 -47.01 -23.08
N SER A 514 -5.07 -47.47 -22.41
CA SER A 514 -6.34 -47.80 -23.07
C SER A 514 -7.09 -46.57 -23.60
N ILE A 515 -6.76 -45.36 -23.16
CA ILE A 515 -7.32 -44.10 -23.68
C ILE A 515 -6.46 -43.68 -24.88
N ILE A 516 -6.93 -44.03 -26.07
CA ILE A 516 -6.18 -43.89 -27.32
C ILE A 516 -6.49 -42.54 -27.98
N HIS A 517 -7.77 -42.17 -28.07
CA HIS A 517 -8.21 -41.00 -28.81
C HIS A 517 -8.42 -39.79 -27.89
N ALA A 518 -8.19 -38.58 -28.42
CA ALA A 518 -8.38 -37.35 -27.64
C ALA A 518 -9.83 -37.14 -27.17
N GLN A 519 -10.79 -37.69 -27.92
CA GLN A 519 -12.21 -37.69 -27.57
C GLN A 519 -12.55 -38.59 -26.37
N ASP A 520 -11.67 -39.55 -26.05
CA ASP A 520 -11.88 -40.48 -24.94
C ASP A 520 -11.53 -39.83 -23.58
N PHE A 521 -10.82 -38.70 -23.59
CA PHE A 521 -10.59 -37.91 -22.38
C PHE A 521 -11.89 -37.24 -21.94
N ASP A 522 -12.17 -37.28 -20.64
CA ASP A 522 -13.25 -36.48 -20.07
C ASP A 522 -12.87 -34.99 -20.03
N TRP A 523 -13.83 -34.14 -19.70
CA TRP A 523 -13.64 -32.69 -19.70
C TRP A 523 -12.49 -32.26 -18.77
N TRP A 524 -12.40 -32.84 -17.58
CA TRP A 524 -11.38 -32.52 -16.59
C TRP A 524 -9.97 -32.93 -17.07
N GLU A 525 -9.84 -34.12 -17.65
CA GLU A 525 -8.57 -34.60 -18.23
C GLU A 525 -8.10 -33.66 -19.36
N ARG A 526 -9.02 -33.19 -20.23
CA ARG A 526 -8.68 -32.25 -21.31
C ARG A 526 -8.23 -30.91 -20.77
N GLU A 527 -8.97 -30.34 -19.81
CA GLU A 527 -8.63 -29.07 -19.19
C GLU A 527 -7.26 -29.14 -18.49
N TRP A 528 -7.00 -30.24 -17.76
CA TRP A 528 -5.71 -30.48 -17.13
C TRP A 528 -4.58 -30.56 -18.15
N ILE A 529 -4.74 -31.38 -19.20
CA ILE A 529 -3.73 -31.55 -20.26
C ILE A 529 -3.46 -30.24 -20.99
N GLN A 530 -4.51 -29.45 -21.25
CA GLN A 530 -4.38 -28.15 -21.90
C GLN A 530 -3.60 -27.16 -21.04
N SER A 531 -3.85 -27.15 -19.73
CA SER A 531 -3.21 -26.26 -18.75
C SER A 531 -1.82 -26.74 -18.32
N ASN A 532 -1.54 -28.04 -18.40
CA ASN A 532 -0.33 -28.69 -17.89
C ASN A 532 0.31 -29.61 -18.95
N ARG A 533 0.52 -29.08 -20.16
CA ARG A 533 0.91 -29.85 -21.37
C ARG A 533 2.08 -30.81 -21.21
N LEU A 534 3.00 -30.54 -20.28
CA LEU A 534 4.22 -31.32 -20.08
C LEU A 534 4.17 -32.24 -18.84
N ARG A 535 3.11 -32.19 -18.03
CA ARG A 535 3.00 -32.95 -16.76
C ARG A 535 1.92 -34.02 -16.81
N TRP A 536 1.92 -34.80 -17.89
CA TRP A 536 1.10 -35.99 -17.99
C TRP A 536 1.78 -37.05 -18.88
N ALA A 537 1.41 -38.31 -18.69
CA ALA A 537 1.84 -39.39 -19.58
C ALA A 537 0.83 -40.55 -19.60
N ARG A 538 0.91 -41.34 -20.68
CA ARG A 538 0.20 -42.61 -20.78
C ARG A 538 1.03 -43.74 -20.14
N VAL A 539 0.43 -44.47 -19.22
CA VAL A 539 1.07 -45.59 -18.51
C VAL A 539 0.14 -46.81 -18.50
N ASP A 540 0.72 -47.99 -18.29
CA ASP A 540 -0.10 -49.18 -18.08
C ASP A 540 -0.60 -49.21 -16.64
N LEU A 541 -1.91 -48.98 -16.46
CA LEU A 541 -2.58 -48.99 -15.15
C LEU A 541 -3.22 -50.35 -14.83
N LYS A 542 -3.05 -51.38 -15.69
CA LYS A 542 -3.73 -52.68 -15.54
C LYS A 542 -3.11 -53.62 -14.51
N HIS A 543 -1.86 -53.40 -14.10
CA HIS A 543 -1.11 -54.28 -13.20
C HIS A 543 -0.95 -53.76 -11.77
N SER A 544 -1.54 -52.61 -11.47
CA SER A 544 -1.26 -51.87 -10.24
C SER A 544 -2.19 -52.22 -9.07
N GLY A 545 -2.77 -53.43 -9.07
CA GLY A 545 -3.64 -53.92 -8.02
C GLY A 545 -5.03 -53.29 -8.01
N ASP A 546 -5.96 -53.96 -7.32
CA ASP A 546 -7.30 -53.45 -7.08
C ASP A 546 -7.19 -52.17 -6.24
N TRP A 547 -7.46 -51.03 -6.87
CA TRP A 547 -7.25 -49.73 -6.26
C TRP A 547 -8.37 -49.33 -5.29
N SER A 548 -9.42 -50.14 -5.21
CA SER A 548 -10.53 -50.02 -4.27
C SER A 548 -10.22 -50.75 -2.98
N LEU A 549 -9.61 -50.05 -2.02
CA LEU A 549 -9.73 -50.28 -0.57
C LEU A 549 -9.39 -48.97 0.16
#